data_AF-A0A2G6KRR5-F1
#
_entry.id   AF-A0A2G6KRR5-F1
#
_cell.length_a   1.000
_cell.length_b   1.000
_cell.length_c   1.000
_cell.angle_alpha   90.00
_cell.angle_beta   90.00
_cell.angle_gamma   90.00
#
_symmetry.space_group_name_H-M   'P 1'
#
loop_
_entity.id
_entity.type
_entity.pdbx_description
1 polymer ?
#
loop_
_entity_poly.entity_id
_entity_poly.type
_entity_poly.pdbx_seq_one_letter_code
_entity_poly.pdbx_strand_id
1 'polypeptide(L)'
;MTLNRPVLLELSGGELALALGASDTSVWFYHRDKSVRAVAHKRLQGLWTGRCIALWRVPNGFSKPLSEGDRSAAVQNVAELFARLDHQQTPLADDRYTAALAQRVRLFQRDHDLDDDGVVGVQTLQALNIALGLSPDNVSARAQLAAHEGE
;
A
#
# COMPACT_ATOMS: atom_id res chain seq x y z
N MET A 1 7.31 -9.43 15.37
CA MET A 1 6.88 -8.29 14.52
C MET A 1 5.71 -8.78 13.70
N THR A 2 4.53 -8.17 13.81
CA THR A 2 3.36 -8.56 13.01
C THR A 2 3.43 -7.81 11.69
N LEU A 3 4.05 -8.43 10.69
CA LEU A 3 4.00 -7.92 9.33
C LEU A 3 2.75 -8.50 8.69
N ASN A 4 1.75 -7.67 8.39
CA ASN A 4 0.44 -8.09 7.82
C ASN A 4 0.30 -7.82 6.32
N ARG A 5 1.29 -7.16 5.71
CA ARG A 5 1.37 -6.93 4.26
C ARG A 5 2.78 -7.12 3.72
N PRO A 6 2.94 -7.46 2.43
CA PRO A 6 4.25 -7.50 1.81
C PRO A 6 4.95 -6.16 1.85
N VAL A 7 6.24 -6.16 2.19
CA VAL A 7 7.09 -4.97 2.26
C VAL A 7 8.49 -5.29 1.74
N LEU A 8 9.22 -4.27 1.30
CA LEU A 8 10.66 -4.41 1.08
C LEU A 8 11.38 -4.09 2.38
N LEU A 9 12.26 -4.98 2.80
CA LEU A 9 13.19 -4.74 3.91
C LEU A 9 14.55 -4.36 3.34
N GLU A 10 15.15 -3.30 3.88
CA GLU A 10 16.54 -2.95 3.54
C GLU A 10 17.50 -3.76 4.42
N LEU A 11 18.39 -4.50 3.78
CA LEU A 11 19.41 -5.30 4.41
C LEU A 11 20.76 -4.56 4.45
N SER A 12 21.62 -4.98 5.36
CA SER A 12 22.99 -4.54 5.52
C SER A 12 23.73 -4.79 4.20
N GLY A 13 24.27 -3.72 3.61
CA GLY A 13 24.85 -3.75 2.26
C GLY A 13 23.97 -3.12 1.18
N GLY A 14 22.78 -2.61 1.53
CA GLY A 14 21.90 -1.86 0.63
C GLY A 14 21.01 -2.74 -0.26
N GLU A 15 20.95 -4.05 0.00
CA GLU A 15 20.04 -4.95 -0.71
C GLU A 15 18.61 -4.77 -0.20
N LEU A 16 17.64 -4.82 -1.12
CA LEU A 16 16.22 -4.84 -0.79
C LEU A 16 15.68 -6.27 -0.93
N ALA A 17 15.05 -6.77 0.13
CA ALA A 17 14.43 -8.09 0.15
C ALA A 17 12.91 -7.98 0.30
N LEU A 18 12.17 -8.65 -0.59
CA LEU A 18 10.71 -8.70 -0.51
C LEU A 18 10.26 -9.69 0.58
N ALA A 19 9.79 -9.15 1.70
CA ALA A 19 9.17 -9.90 2.77
C ALA A 19 7.67 -10.06 2.50
N LEU A 20 7.17 -11.29 2.62
CA LEU A 20 5.78 -11.70 2.35
C LEU A 20 5.01 -12.02 3.64
N GLY A 21 5.41 -11.41 4.75
CA GLY A 21 4.82 -11.62 6.07
C GLY A 21 5.80 -12.19 7.10
N ALA A 22 5.38 -12.16 8.36
CA ALA A 22 6.16 -12.63 9.50
C ALA A 22 5.27 -13.36 10.51
N SER A 23 5.85 -14.35 11.19
CA SER A 23 5.32 -14.99 12.39
C SER A 23 6.16 -14.60 13.60
N ASP A 24 5.98 -15.28 14.74
CA ASP A 24 6.83 -15.06 15.90
C ASP A 24 8.28 -15.54 15.67
N THR A 25 8.47 -16.56 14.83
CA THR A 25 9.77 -17.23 14.65
C THR A 25 10.44 -16.89 13.34
N SER A 26 9.68 -16.55 12.30
CA SER A 26 10.19 -16.48 10.93
C SER A 26 9.61 -15.32 10.13
N VAL A 27 10.33 -14.92 9.09
CA VAL A 27 9.88 -14.00 8.04
C VAL A 27 9.98 -14.74 6.71
N TRP A 28 8.95 -14.67 5.88
CA TRP A 28 8.98 -15.29 4.55
C TRP A 28 9.50 -14.29 3.53
N PHE A 29 10.46 -14.70 2.70
CA PHE A 29 11.03 -13.88 1.64
C PHE A 29 10.83 -14.52 0.28
N TYR A 30 10.60 -13.69 -0.72
CA TYR A 30 10.66 -14.09 -2.12
C TYR A 30 12.11 -13.99 -2.62
N HIS A 31 12.62 -15.07 -3.20
CA HIS A 31 14.00 -15.16 -3.70
C HIS A 31 14.07 -15.01 -5.22
N ARG A 32 15.25 -14.70 -5.74
CA ARG A 32 15.49 -14.51 -7.19
C ARG A 32 15.22 -15.76 -8.02
N ASP A 33 15.27 -16.94 -7.42
CA ASP A 33 14.94 -18.21 -8.05
C ASP A 33 13.43 -18.51 -8.04
N LYS A 34 12.61 -17.48 -7.78
CA LYS A 34 11.16 -17.54 -7.68
C LYS A 34 10.61 -18.38 -6.52
N SER A 35 11.45 -18.78 -5.56
CA SER A 35 11.00 -19.52 -4.38
C SER A 35 10.57 -18.61 -3.23
N VAL A 36 9.66 -19.10 -2.38
CA VAL A 36 9.36 -18.45 -1.10
C VAL A 36 10.00 -19.25 0.04
N ARG A 37 10.87 -18.60 0.83
CA ARG A 37 11.55 -19.28 1.94
C ARG A 37 11.38 -18.57 3.27
N ALA A 38 11.24 -19.36 4.32
CA ALA A 38 11.20 -18.86 5.69
C ALA A 38 12.62 -18.62 6.20
N VAL A 39 12.88 -17.43 6.74
CA VAL A 39 14.12 -17.04 7.39
C VAL A 39 13.82 -16.76 8.86
N ALA A 40 14.57 -17.38 9.77
CA ALA A 40 14.38 -17.18 11.20
C ALA A 40 14.67 -15.73 11.62
N HIS A 41 13.87 -15.17 12.54
CA HIS A 41 14.05 -13.81 13.05
C HIS A 41 15.47 -13.54 13.55
N LYS A 42 16.07 -14.50 14.27
CA LYS A 42 17.44 -14.40 14.79
C LYS A 42 18.48 -14.15 13.69
N ARG A 43 18.27 -14.71 12.50
CA ARG A 43 19.17 -14.48 11.35
C ARG A 43 18.94 -13.12 10.72
N LEU A 44 17.69 -12.65 10.70
CA LEU A 44 17.33 -11.35 10.15
C LEU A 44 17.86 -10.19 11.01
N GLN A 45 17.90 -10.32 12.33
CA GLN A 45 18.34 -9.25 13.25
C GLN A 45 19.73 -8.68 12.93
N GLY A 46 20.67 -9.51 12.47
CA GLY A 46 22.02 -9.05 12.09
C GLY A 46 22.13 -8.49 10.67
N LEU A 47 21.07 -8.61 9.87
CA LEU A 47 21.05 -8.21 8.46
C LEU A 47 20.10 -7.05 8.20
N TRP A 48 19.01 -6.90 8.95
CA TRP A 48 18.04 -5.84 8.67
C TRP A 48 18.48 -4.50 9.27
N THR A 49 18.37 -3.43 8.49
CA THR A 49 18.77 -2.07 8.92
C THR A 49 17.72 -1.38 9.80
N GLY A 50 16.54 -1.99 9.97
CA GLY A 50 15.37 -1.36 10.58
C GLY A 50 14.48 -0.61 9.59
N ARG A 51 14.90 -0.44 8.32
CA ARG A 51 14.07 0.22 7.30
C ARG A 51 13.14 -0.77 6.61
N CYS A 52 11.87 -0.37 6.51
CA CYS A 52 10.83 -1.02 5.72
C CYS A 52 10.29 -0.05 4.69
N ILE A 53 9.97 -0.53 3.50
CA ILE A 53 9.32 0.23 2.43
C ILE A 53 7.98 -0.43 2.11
N ALA A 54 6.90 0.32 2.32
CA ALA A 54 5.55 -0.13 2.00
C ALA A 54 5.32 -0.17 0.49
N LEU A 55 4.67 -1.23 0.02
CA LEU A 55 4.25 -1.38 -1.37
C LEU A 55 2.82 -0.89 -1.53
N TRP A 56 2.57 -0.06 -2.53
CA TRP A 56 1.24 0.50 -2.82
C TRP A 56 1.13 0.89 -4.28
N ARG A 57 -0.09 0.99 -4.81
CA ARG A 57 -0.31 1.45 -6.18
C ARG A 57 -0.55 2.95 -6.20
N VAL A 58 0.31 3.65 -6.92
CA VAL A 58 0.16 5.08 -7.16
C VAL A 58 -0.89 5.30 -8.26
N PRO A 59 -1.93 6.12 -8.05
CA PRO A 59 -2.87 6.48 -9.11
C PRO A 59 -2.16 7.16 -10.27
N ASN A 60 -2.63 6.93 -11.49
CA ASN A 60 -2.03 7.55 -12.67
C ASN A 60 -2.08 9.09 -12.56
N GLY A 61 -0.97 9.75 -12.87
CA GLY A 61 -0.81 11.21 -12.79
C GLY A 61 -0.58 11.77 -11.38
N PHE A 62 -0.56 10.95 -10.32
CA PHE A 62 -0.25 11.44 -8.98
C PHE A 62 1.25 11.72 -8.83
N SER A 63 1.60 13.00 -8.68
CA SER A 63 2.99 13.47 -8.51
C SER A 63 3.19 14.35 -7.28
N LYS A 64 2.10 14.87 -6.71
CA LYS A 64 2.07 15.72 -5.52
C LYS A 64 0.76 15.48 -4.76
N PRO A 65 0.69 15.82 -3.46
CA PRO A 65 -0.57 15.79 -2.72
C PRO A 65 -1.67 16.58 -3.43
N LEU A 66 -2.91 16.08 -3.35
CA LEU A 66 -4.09 16.71 -3.96
C LEU A 66 -4.96 17.36 -2.88
N SER A 67 -5.42 18.56 -3.14
CA SER A 67 -6.22 19.37 -2.22
C SER A 67 -7.31 20.14 -2.97
N GLU A 68 -8.24 20.74 -2.23
CA GLU A 68 -9.37 21.47 -2.80
C GLU A 68 -8.94 22.52 -3.83
N GLY A 69 -9.58 22.49 -5.00
CA GLY A 69 -9.28 23.39 -6.12
C GLY A 69 -8.25 22.87 -7.11
N ASP A 70 -7.44 21.86 -6.76
CA ASP A 70 -6.52 21.23 -7.72
C ASP A 70 -7.28 20.67 -8.92
N ARG A 71 -6.64 20.72 -10.10
CA ARG A 71 -7.14 20.10 -11.33
C ARG A 71 -6.10 19.18 -11.95
N SER A 72 -6.41 17.90 -12.10
CA SER A 72 -5.55 16.93 -12.79
C SER A 72 -6.27 15.60 -13.03
N ALA A 73 -5.71 14.76 -13.90
CA ALA A 73 -6.15 13.37 -14.04
C ALA A 73 -6.02 12.58 -12.73
N ALA A 74 -5.09 12.95 -11.84
CA ALA A 74 -4.94 12.29 -10.54
C ALA A 74 -6.16 12.49 -9.65
N VAL A 75 -6.79 13.66 -9.70
CA VAL A 75 -8.04 13.94 -8.97
C VAL A 75 -9.13 13.01 -9.43
N GLN A 76 -9.33 12.88 -10.75
CA GLN A 76 -10.33 11.98 -11.32
C GLN A 76 -10.10 10.54 -10.88
N ASN A 77 -8.87 10.04 -10.99
CA ASN A 77 -8.53 8.69 -10.54
C ASN A 77 -8.82 8.50 -9.04
N VAL A 78 -8.50 9.49 -8.19
CA VAL A 78 -8.80 9.42 -6.76
C VAL A 78 -10.30 9.44 -6.48
N ALA A 79 -11.05 10.28 -7.17
CA ALA A 79 -12.50 10.34 -7.05
C ALA A 79 -13.16 9.01 -7.47
N GLU A 80 -12.65 8.37 -8.52
CA GLU A 80 -13.06 7.03 -8.95
C GLU A 80 -12.73 5.96 -7.90
N LEU A 81 -11.57 6.04 -7.24
CA LEU A 81 -11.22 5.12 -6.15
C LEU A 81 -12.18 5.28 -4.96
N PHE A 82 -12.55 6.51 -4.60
CA PHE A 82 -13.55 6.75 -3.56
C PHE A 82 -14.94 6.28 -3.98
N ALA A 83 -15.35 6.50 -5.22
CA ALA A 83 -16.62 5.98 -5.74
C ALA A 83 -16.69 4.45 -5.63
N ARG A 84 -15.59 3.75 -5.98
CA ARG A 84 -15.49 2.29 -5.83
C ARG A 84 -15.57 1.86 -4.37
N LEU A 85 -14.88 2.57 -3.48
CA LEU A 85 -14.90 2.30 -2.04
C LEU A 85 -16.32 2.46 -1.47
N ASP A 86 -17.04 3.47 -1.94
CA ASP A 86 -18.39 3.83 -1.47
C ASP A 86 -19.51 3.09 -2.22
N HIS A 87 -19.15 2.16 -3.11
CA HIS A 87 -20.08 1.46 -4.01
C HIS A 87 -21.00 2.39 -4.81
N GLN A 88 -20.49 3.56 -5.19
CA GLN A 88 -21.19 4.55 -6.00
C GLN A 88 -20.86 4.37 -7.49
N GLN A 89 -21.86 4.60 -8.35
CA GLN A 89 -21.67 4.58 -9.81
C GLN A 89 -20.95 5.82 -10.33
N THR A 90 -21.11 6.96 -9.64
CA THR A 90 -20.61 8.26 -10.08
C THR A 90 -19.63 8.83 -9.05
N PRO A 91 -18.41 9.24 -9.46
CA PRO A 91 -17.48 9.95 -8.61
C PRO A 91 -17.99 11.31 -8.13
N LEU A 92 -17.52 11.75 -6.96
CA LEU A 92 -17.82 13.08 -6.39
C LEU A 92 -17.09 14.23 -7.11
N ALA A 93 -16.21 13.90 -8.04
CA ALA A 93 -15.40 14.83 -8.82
C ALA A 93 -14.92 14.16 -10.12
N ASP A 94 -14.79 14.97 -11.17
CA ASP A 94 -14.05 14.61 -12.38
C ASP A 94 -12.57 15.05 -12.21
N ASP A 95 -12.09 15.97 -13.03
CA ASP A 95 -10.71 16.45 -12.99
C ASP A 95 -10.41 17.46 -11.86
N ARG A 96 -11.45 18.03 -11.21
CA ARG A 96 -11.30 19.09 -10.19
C ARG A 96 -11.63 18.60 -8.79
N TYR A 97 -10.72 18.86 -7.86
CA TYR A 97 -10.88 18.44 -6.47
C TYR A 97 -11.93 19.33 -5.78
N THR A 98 -13.13 18.79 -5.58
CA THR A 98 -14.29 19.53 -5.05
C THR A 98 -14.31 19.54 -3.52
N ALA A 99 -15.07 20.46 -2.92
CA ALA A 99 -15.32 20.47 -1.49
C ALA A 99 -16.03 19.18 -1.01
N ALA A 100 -16.86 18.57 -1.87
CA ALA A 100 -17.50 17.29 -1.59
C ALA A 100 -16.47 16.14 -1.51
N LEU A 101 -15.52 16.10 -2.45
CA LEU A 101 -14.41 15.14 -2.38
C LEU A 101 -13.56 15.37 -1.13
N ALA A 102 -13.20 16.63 -0.82
CA ALA A 102 -12.45 16.97 0.38
C ALA A 102 -13.12 16.45 1.65
N GLN A 103 -14.44 16.66 1.78
CA GLN A 103 -15.20 16.19 2.92
C GLN A 103 -15.20 14.66 3.02
N ARG A 104 -15.35 13.96 1.89
CA ARG A 104 -15.28 12.50 1.87
C ARG A 104 -13.91 11.98 2.29
N VAL A 105 -12.83 12.67 1.88
CA VAL A 105 -11.46 12.34 2.25
C VAL A 105 -11.22 12.54 3.74
N ARG A 106 -11.72 13.61 4.35
CA ARG A 106 -11.62 13.79 5.83
C ARG A 106 -12.29 12.65 6.59
N LEU A 107 -13.49 12.25 6.16
CA LEU A 107 -14.20 11.12 6.78
C LEU A 107 -13.37 9.83 6.67
N PHE A 108 -12.83 9.56 5.49
CA PHE A 108 -11.95 8.41 5.28
C PHE A 108 -10.70 8.46 6.16
N GLN A 109 -10.01 9.60 6.21
CA GLN A 109 -8.82 9.78 7.03
C GLN A 109 -9.11 9.49 8.50
N ARG A 110 -10.21 10.04 9.02
CA ARG A 110 -10.66 9.81 10.39
C ARG A 110 -10.97 8.34 10.67
N ASP A 111 -11.68 7.67 9.76
CA ASP A 111 -12.03 6.24 9.90
C ASP A 111 -10.79 5.31 9.83
N HIS A 112 -9.66 5.83 9.35
CA HIS A 112 -8.40 5.12 9.17
C HIS A 112 -7.25 5.66 10.04
N ASP A 113 -7.56 6.42 11.10
CA ASP A 113 -6.59 6.98 12.06
C ASP A 113 -5.48 7.83 11.40
N LEU A 114 -5.83 8.58 10.35
CA LEU A 114 -4.98 9.56 9.67
C LEU A 114 -5.36 10.99 10.09
N ASP A 115 -4.45 11.95 9.85
CA ASP A 115 -4.77 13.37 9.96
C ASP A 115 -5.91 13.72 8.98
N ASP A 116 -7.04 14.24 9.48
CA ASP A 116 -8.26 14.50 8.71
C ASP A 116 -8.26 15.87 8.01
N ASP A 117 -7.14 16.20 7.37
CA ASP A 117 -6.90 17.47 6.69
C ASP A 117 -7.65 17.62 5.35
N GLY A 118 -8.20 16.54 4.82
CA GLY A 118 -8.88 16.49 3.53
C GLY A 118 -7.93 16.53 2.33
N VAL A 119 -6.63 16.31 2.56
CA VAL A 119 -5.59 16.26 1.54
C VAL A 119 -5.26 14.81 1.20
N VAL A 120 -5.20 14.50 -0.09
CA VAL A 120 -4.82 13.17 -0.56
C VAL A 120 -3.30 13.14 -0.75
N GLY A 121 -2.61 12.74 0.32
CA GLY A 121 -1.19 12.44 0.33
C GLY A 121 -0.88 10.94 0.19
N VAL A 122 0.40 10.59 0.31
CA VAL A 122 0.89 9.19 0.22
C VAL A 122 0.20 8.29 1.24
N GLN A 123 0.03 8.73 2.49
CA GLN A 123 -0.59 7.92 3.54
C GLN A 123 -2.07 7.65 3.24
N THR A 124 -2.80 8.68 2.81
CA THR A 124 -4.21 8.56 2.39
C THR A 124 -4.36 7.56 1.24
N LEU A 125 -3.48 7.62 0.24
CA LEU A 125 -3.52 6.68 -0.89
C LEU A 125 -3.13 5.25 -0.49
N GLN A 126 -2.18 5.07 0.42
CA GLN A 126 -1.84 3.75 0.95
C GLN A 126 -3.04 3.14 1.67
N ALA A 127 -3.68 3.90 2.58
CA ALA A 127 -4.89 3.46 3.26
C ALA A 127 -6.03 3.15 2.27
N LEU A 128 -6.20 3.96 1.22
CA LEU A 128 -7.23 3.73 0.20
C LEU A 128 -6.98 2.45 -0.60
N ASN A 129 -5.72 2.18 -0.97
CA ASN A 129 -5.32 0.93 -1.63
C ASN A 129 -5.62 -0.30 -0.76
N ILE A 130 -5.40 -0.15 0.55
CA ILE A 130 -5.68 -1.19 1.54
C ILE A 130 -7.18 -1.45 1.63
N ALA A 131 -7.98 -0.40 1.78
CA ALA A 131 -9.44 -0.50 1.93
C ALA A 131 -10.10 -1.11 0.67
N LEU A 132 -9.53 -0.85 -0.51
CA LEU A 132 -9.99 -1.41 -1.78
C LEU A 132 -9.43 -2.81 -2.09
N GLY A 133 -8.59 -3.40 -1.24
CA GLY A 133 -7.94 -4.69 -1.50
C GLY A 133 -6.97 -4.69 -2.68
N LEU A 134 -6.49 -3.51 -3.11
CA LEU A 134 -5.53 -3.36 -4.21
C LEU A 134 -4.10 -3.74 -3.82
N SER A 135 -3.84 -3.81 -2.51
CA SER A 135 -2.61 -4.35 -1.93
C SER A 135 -2.88 -5.76 -1.41
N PRO A 136 -2.17 -6.79 -1.91
CA PRO A 136 -2.39 -8.15 -1.45
C PRO A 136 -2.01 -8.27 0.02
N ASP A 137 -2.78 -9.05 0.78
CA ASP A 137 -2.35 -9.51 2.10
C ASP A 137 -1.23 -10.54 1.95
N ASN A 138 -0.54 -10.82 3.05
CA ASN A 138 0.58 -11.77 3.06
C ASN A 138 0.22 -13.18 2.64
N VAL A 139 -0.96 -13.66 3.05
CA VAL A 139 -1.37 -15.06 2.82
C VAL A 139 -1.60 -15.24 1.33
N SER A 140 -2.37 -14.34 0.72
CA SER A 140 -2.62 -14.33 -0.71
C SER A 140 -1.33 -14.13 -1.52
N ALA A 141 -0.49 -13.17 -1.14
CA ALA A 141 0.78 -12.90 -1.83
C ALA A 141 1.72 -14.12 -1.79
N ARG A 142 1.86 -14.75 -0.62
CA ARG A 142 2.68 -15.96 -0.46
C ARG A 142 2.14 -17.13 -1.28
N ALA A 143 0.82 -17.36 -1.25
CA ALA A 143 0.19 -18.44 -2.00
C ALA A 143 0.39 -18.27 -3.51
N GLN A 144 0.17 -17.05 -4.04
CA GLN A 144 0.36 -16.74 -5.46
C GLN A 144 1.82 -16.94 -5.88
N LEU A 145 2.78 -16.41 -5.12
CA LEU A 145 4.19 -16.48 -5.49
C LEU A 145 4.79 -17.88 -5.34
N ALA A 146 4.32 -18.67 -4.37
CA ALA A 146 4.72 -20.08 -4.24
C ALA A 146 4.15 -20.95 -5.38
N ALA A 147 2.99 -20.60 -5.95
CA ALA A 147 2.41 -21.34 -7.07
C ALA A 147 3.22 -21.20 -8.38
N HIS A 148 4.04 -20.15 -8.49
CA HIS A 148 4.93 -19.93 -9.64
C HIS A 148 6.37 -20.48 -9.43
N GLU A 149 6.60 -21.24 -8.36
CA GLU A 149 7.87 -21.92 -8.09
C GLU A 149 7.95 -23.20 -8.95
N GLY A 150 8.40 -23.06 -10.21
CA GLY A 150 8.62 -24.21 -11.11
C GLY A 150 8.19 -24.04 -12.57
N GLU A 151 7.58 -22.91 -12.95
CA GLU A 151 7.40 -22.47 -14.36
C GLU A 151 8.62 -21.70 -14.88
#